data_AF-A0A7M3SA54-F1
#
_entry.id   AF-A0A7M3SA54-F1
#
_cell.length_a   1.000
_cell.length_b   1.000
_cell.length_c   1.000
_cell.angle_alpha   90.00
_cell.angle_beta   90.00
_cell.angle_gamma   90.00
#
_symmetry.space_group_name_H-M   'P 1'
#
loop_
_entity.id
_entity.type
_entity.pdbx_description
1 polymer ?
#
loop_
_entity_poly.entity_id
_entity_poly.type
_entity_poly.pdbx_seq_one_letter_code
_entity_poly.pdbx_strand_id
1 'polypeptide(L)' 'MLLPASPNETALWSTATIQPDYLTTVGDCKYSGSYEFIGKKVDIRTIDNCIEVFFHNNRIASHV' A
#
# COMPACT_ATOMS: atom_id res chain seq x y z
N MET A 1 1.68 32.76 6.21
CA MET A 1 2.06 31.45 5.66
C MET A 1 0.90 31.00 4.79
N LEU A 2 1.12 30.84 3.48
CA LEU A 2 0.09 30.36 2.56
C LEU A 2 -0.06 28.85 2.76
N LEU A 3 -1.28 28.40 3.02
CA LEU A 3 -1.59 26.96 3.00
C LEU A 3 -1.45 26.46 1.55
N PRO A 4 -1.03 25.19 1.35
CA PRO A 4 -0.99 24.61 0.01
C PRO A 4 -2.38 24.72 -0.64
N ALA A 5 -2.39 25.16 -1.90
CA ALA A 5 -3.63 25.43 -2.66
C ALA A 5 -4.42 24.16 -3.01
N SER A 6 -3.79 22.99 -2.93
CA SER A 6 -4.41 21.69 -3.12
C SER A 6 -4.87 21.12 -1.78
N PRO A 7 -6.10 20.58 -1.68
CA PRO A 7 -6.50 19.76 -0.55
C PRO A 7 -5.47 18.64 -0.34
N ASN A 8 -5.15 18.34 0.92
CA ASN A 8 -4.33 17.17 1.22
C ASN A 8 -5.05 15.92 0.66
N GLU A 9 -4.34 15.13 -0.14
CA GLU A 9 -4.90 13.90 -0.71
C GLU A 9 -5.28 12.95 0.42
N THR A 10 -6.53 12.47 0.43
CA THR A 10 -7.02 11.58 1.48
C THR A 10 -6.40 10.21 1.26
N ALA A 11 -5.38 9.90 2.05
CA ALA A 11 -4.77 8.58 2.05
C ALA A 11 -5.63 7.62 2.87
N LEU A 12 -6.15 6.58 2.22
CA LEU A 12 -6.80 5.46 2.86
C LEU A 12 -5.74 4.47 3.33
N TRP A 13 -5.81 4.05 4.59
CA TRP A 13 -4.93 3.05 5.15
C TRP A 13 -5.70 1.75 5.37
N SER A 14 -5.12 0.64 4.93
CA SER A 14 -5.65 -0.69 5.14
C SER A 14 -4.50 -1.65 5.46
N THR A 15 -4.82 -2.86 5.90
CA THR A 15 -3.81 -3.88 6.19
C THR A 15 -4.15 -5.18 5.47
N ALA A 16 -3.16 -5.80 4.86
CA ALA A 16 -3.31 -7.09 4.20
C ALA A 16 -2.18 -8.05 4.58
N THR A 17 -2.37 -9.33 4.33
CA THR A 17 -1.34 -10.35 4.51
C THR A 17 -0.97 -10.90 3.15
N ILE A 18 0.32 -10.90 2.84
CA ILE A 18 0.82 -11.49 1.58
C ILE A 18 0.51 -12.99 1.59
N GLN A 19 -0.27 -13.44 0.61
CA GLN A 19 -0.66 -14.83 0.49
C GLN A 19 0.51 -15.68 -0.05
N PRO A 20 0.48 -17.02 0.12
CA PRO A 20 1.54 -17.92 -0.36
C PRO A 20 1.76 -17.86 -1.87
N ASP A 21 0.76 -17.43 -2.63
CA ASP A 21 0.80 -17.16 -4.06
C ASP A 21 1.51 -15.84 -4.42
N TYR A 22 2.20 -15.21 -3.47
CA TYR A 22 2.91 -13.92 -3.63
C TYR A 22 2.00 -12.74 -3.90
N LEU A 23 0.68 -12.91 -3.86
CA LEU A 23 -0.27 -11.83 -4.08
C LEU A 23 -0.79 -11.27 -2.77
N THR A 24 -1.02 -9.96 -2.76
CA THR A 24 -1.76 -9.26 -1.74
C THR A 24 -2.96 -8.59 -2.38
N THR A 25 -4.10 -8.62 -1.69
CA THR A 25 -5.32 -7.99 -2.18
C THR A 25 -5.44 -6.61 -1.55
N VAL A 26 -5.52 -5.58 -2.39
CA VAL A 26 -5.72 -4.18 -2.02
C VAL A 26 -7.02 -3.72 -2.67
N GLY A 27 -8.08 -3.56 -1.89
CA GLY A 27 -9.41 -3.31 -2.44
C GLY A 27 -9.85 -4.48 -3.35
N ASP A 28 -10.15 -4.17 -4.61
CA ASP A 28 -10.50 -5.16 -5.65
C ASP A 28 -9.30 -5.63 -6.49
N CYS A 29 -8.11 -5.08 -6.25
CA CYS A 29 -6.92 -5.36 -7.05
C CYS A 29 -5.96 -6.31 -6.32
N LYS A 30 -5.30 -7.20 -7.08
CA LYS A 30 -4.25 -8.07 -6.57
C LYS A 30 -2.88 -7.58 -7.03
N TYR A 31 -1.96 -7.43 -6.10
CA TYR A 31 -0.60 -6.96 -6.34
C TYR A 31 0.41 -8.02 -5.94
N SER A 32 1.45 -8.19 -6.77
CA SER A 32 2.56 -9.09 -6.45
C SER A 32 3.49 -8.44 -5.44
N GLY A 33 3.66 -9.09 -4.29
CA GLY A 33 4.66 -8.74 -3.29
C GLY A 33 5.95 -9.55 -3.45
N SER A 34 7.02 -9.11 -2.80
CA SER A 34 8.26 -9.89 -2.73
C SER A 34 8.07 -11.15 -1.88
N TYR A 35 8.74 -12.24 -2.26
CA TYR A 35 8.68 -13.52 -1.53
C TYR A 35 9.05 -13.39 -0.04
N GLU A 36 9.90 -12.43 0.29
CA GLU A 36 10.37 -12.14 1.65
C GLU A 36 9.24 -11.76 2.61
N PHE A 37 8.09 -11.35 2.08
CA PHE A 37 6.94 -10.89 2.85
C PHE A 37 5.79 -11.89 2.90
N ILE A 38 5.93 -13.11 2.35
CA ILE A 38 4.88 -14.15 2.46
C ILE A 38 4.52 -14.41 3.92
N GLY A 39 3.21 -14.40 4.22
CA GLY A 39 2.69 -14.58 5.58
C GLY A 39 2.94 -13.39 6.51
N LYS A 40 3.54 -12.30 6.01
CA LYS A 40 3.70 -11.05 6.76
C LYS A 40 2.49 -10.15 6.54
N LYS A 41 2.12 -9.43 7.60
CA LYS A 41 1.12 -8.36 7.55
C LYS A 41 1.80 -7.08 7.07
N VAL A 42 1.25 -6.49 6.03
CA VAL A 42 1.70 -5.23 5.43
C VAL A 42 0.62 -4.17 5.59
N ASP A 43 1.06 -2.93 5.76
CA ASP A 43 0.21 -1.75 5.75
C ASP A 43 0.14 -1.25 4.31
N ILE A 44 -1.04 -0.90 3.84
CA ILE A 44 -1.27 -0.41 2.49
C ILE A 44 -1.85 0.99 2.60
N ARG A 45 -1.22 1.90 1.89
CA ARG A 45 -1.68 3.28 1.74
C ARG A 45 -2.17 3.46 0.31
N THR A 46 -3.46 3.65 0.17
CA THR A 46 -4.10 3.99 -1.10
C THR A 46 -4.30 5.50 -1.14
N ILE A 47 -3.76 6.09 -2.18
CA ILE A 47 -3.91 7.49 -2.60
C ILE A 47 -4.60 7.47 -3.98
N ASP A 48 -5.08 8.61 -4.48
CA ASP A 48 -6.10 8.70 -5.54
C ASP A 48 -5.78 7.84 -6.77
N ASN A 49 -4.54 7.91 -7.24
CA ASN A 49 -4.02 7.08 -8.33
C ASN A 49 -2.70 6.40 -7.94
N CYS A 50 -2.51 6.05 -6.66
CA CYS A 50 -1.30 5.38 -6.22
C CYS A 50 -1.59 4.43 -5.06
N ILE A 51 -0.95 3.27 -5.07
CA ILE A 51 -1.00 2.29 -3.99
C ILE A 51 0.41 2.05 -3.52
N GLU A 52 0.68 2.39 -2.27
CA GLU A 52 1.95 2.15 -1.61
C GLU A 52 1.78 1.03 -0.59
N VAL A 53 2.72 0.08 -0.58
CA VAL A 53 2.75 -1.03 0.40
C VAL A 53 3.92 -0.82 1.34
N PHE A 54 3.65 -0.90 2.63
CA PHE A 54 4.58 -0.69 3.72
C PHE A 54 4.70 -1.96 4.57
N PHE A 55 5.92 -2.29 4.97
CA PHE A 55 6.21 -3.32 5.95
C PHE A 55 7.12 -2.75 7.03
N HIS A 56 6.71 -2.81 8.30
CA HIS A 56 7.46 -2.21 9.41
C HIS A 56 7.92 -0.77 9.11
N ASN A 57 7.00 0.08 8.64
CA ASN A 57 7.27 1.48 8.33
C ASN A 57 8.25 1.73 7.17
N ASN A 58 8.62 0.68 6.40
CA ASN A 58 9.42 0.77 5.19
C ASN A 58 8.54 0.52 3.97
N ARG A 59 8.65 1.36 2.92
CA ARG A 59 7.92 1.16 1.67
C ARG A 59 8.58 0.04 0.86
N ILE A 60 7.84 -1.04 0.62
CA ILE A 60 8.31 -2.23 -0.10
C ILE A 60 7.82 -2.28 -1.55
N ALA A 61 6.70 -1.63 -1.86
CA ALA A 61 6.16 -1.55 -3.22
C ALA A 61 5.37 -0.25 -3.42
N SER A 62 5.24 0.18 -4.68
CA SER A 62 4.44 1.33 -5.09
C SER A 62 3.91 1.06 -6.50
N HIS A 63 2.61 1.30 -6.71
CA HIS A 63 1.91 1.14 -7.99
C HIS A 63 1.15 2.42 -8.30
N VAL A 64 1.16 2.87 -9.56
CA VAL A 64 0.43 4.04 -10.10
C VAL A 64 -0.50 3.57 -11.21
#